data_AF-B0T2P0-F1
#
_entry.id   AF-B0T2P0-F1
#
_cell.length_a   1.000
_cell.length_b   1.000
_cell.length_c   1.000
_cell.angle_alpha   90.00
_cell.angle_beta   90.00
_cell.angle_gamma   90.00
#
_symmetry.space_group_name_H-M   'P 1'
#
loop_
_entity.id
_entity.type
_entity.pdbx_description
1 polymer ?
#
loop_
_entity_poly.entity_id
_entity_poly.type
_entity_poly.pdbx_seq_one_letter_code
_entity_poly.pdbx_strand_id
1 'polypeptide(L)'
;MLRPALALALGTALLATGPALAQTAPAVPAAPLAPPYGRSVTLAEAKTAVAAAEAEARKQGWSMVIVVVEPNGALVMSEKMDGAQYGSNDVARRKAETSASFRRPTAYFQEAVKGGTLNAIFTGALAIEGGELLIVDGKIAGAIGVSGGSGAQDGLIARAGAAAVR
;
A
#
# COMPACT_ATOMS: atom_id res chain seq x y z
N MET A 1 -22.94 -83.21 -27.74
CA MET A 1 -23.82 -82.93 -28.90
C MET A 1 -24.60 -81.65 -28.62
N LEU A 2 -24.65 -80.74 -29.60
CA LEU A 2 -25.56 -79.60 -29.80
C LEU A 2 -25.63 -78.43 -28.77
N ARG A 3 -25.29 -77.23 -29.27
CA ARG A 3 -25.63 -75.87 -28.76
C ARG A 3 -27.12 -75.59 -29.06
N PRO A 4 -27.87 -74.68 -28.38
CA PRO A 4 -27.77 -73.23 -28.68
C PRO A 4 -28.22 -72.20 -27.60
N ALA A 5 -27.74 -70.96 -27.81
CA ALA A 5 -28.36 -69.62 -27.71
C ALA A 5 -29.01 -69.03 -26.44
N LEU A 6 -28.59 -67.77 -26.19
CA LEU A 6 -29.39 -66.56 -25.89
C LEU A 6 -29.66 -66.16 -24.43
N ALA A 7 -29.04 -65.06 -23.99
CA ALA A 7 -29.73 -63.95 -23.33
C ALA A 7 -28.84 -62.70 -23.27
N LEU A 8 -29.25 -61.68 -24.01
CA LEU A 8 -28.71 -60.32 -24.03
C LEU A 8 -29.21 -59.58 -22.78
N ALA A 9 -28.34 -59.20 -21.84
CA ALA A 9 -28.72 -58.41 -20.68
C ALA A 9 -28.51 -56.92 -20.94
N LEU A 10 -29.60 -56.18 -21.15
CA LEU A 10 -29.65 -54.72 -21.10
C LEU A 10 -29.38 -54.27 -19.65
N GLY A 11 -28.22 -53.65 -19.41
CA GLY A 11 -27.94 -52.96 -18.15
C GLY A 11 -28.59 -51.58 -18.14
N THR A 12 -29.62 -51.39 -17.32
CA THR A 12 -30.22 -50.08 -17.03
C THR A 12 -29.24 -49.22 -16.22
N ALA A 13 -28.73 -48.15 -16.82
CA ALA A 13 -27.94 -47.13 -16.11
C ALA A 13 -28.85 -46.31 -15.20
N LEU A 14 -28.75 -46.52 -13.89
CA LEU A 14 -29.44 -45.74 -12.87
C LEU A 14 -28.71 -44.39 -12.70
N LEU A 15 -29.28 -43.32 -13.24
CA LEU A 15 -28.83 -41.94 -13.00
C LEU A 15 -29.10 -41.57 -11.54
N ALA A 16 -28.08 -41.60 -10.70
CA ALA A 16 -28.15 -41.11 -9.33
C ALA A 16 -28.19 -39.57 -9.34
N THR A 17 -29.37 -38.98 -9.17
CA THR A 17 -29.53 -37.55 -8.88
C THR A 17 -29.21 -37.29 -7.41
N GLY A 18 -27.93 -37.14 -7.09
CA GLY A 18 -27.49 -36.63 -5.79
C GLY A 18 -27.78 -35.13 -5.66
N PRO A 19 -28.21 -34.62 -4.49
CA PRO A 19 -28.41 -33.20 -4.30
C PRO A 19 -27.06 -32.49 -4.45
N ALA A 20 -27.00 -31.50 -5.35
CA ALA A 20 -25.85 -30.62 -5.46
C ALA A 20 -25.68 -29.88 -4.12
N LEU A 21 -24.68 -30.28 -3.34
CA LEU A 21 -24.24 -29.51 -2.18
C LEU A 21 -23.78 -28.15 -2.71
N ALA A 22 -24.62 -27.13 -2.56
CA ALA A 22 -24.23 -25.76 -2.78
C ALA A 22 -23.06 -25.46 -1.83
N GLN A 23 -21.83 -25.49 -2.34
CA GLN A 23 -20.67 -25.01 -1.62
C GLN A 23 -20.87 -23.50 -1.42
N THR A 24 -21.24 -23.12 -0.20
CA THR A 24 -21.22 -21.72 0.22
C THR A 24 -19.81 -21.20 0.02
N ALA A 25 -19.64 -20.23 -0.86
CA ALA A 25 -18.35 -19.57 -1.06
C ALA A 25 -17.81 -19.10 0.30
N PRO A 26 -16.49 -19.26 0.55
CA PRO A 26 -15.90 -18.78 1.80
C PRO A 26 -16.21 -17.29 1.96
N ALA A 27 -16.68 -16.90 3.14
CA ALA A 27 -16.98 -15.51 3.44
C ALA A 27 -15.71 -14.67 3.25
N VAL A 28 -15.79 -13.66 2.38
CA VAL A 28 -14.68 -12.70 2.22
C VAL A 28 -14.58 -11.90 3.52
N PRO A 29 -13.44 -11.94 4.23
CA PRO A 29 -13.28 -11.18 5.46
C PRO A 29 -13.49 -9.70 5.18
N ALA A 30 -14.21 -9.01 6.06
CA ALA A 30 -14.34 -7.56 5.97
C ALA A 30 -12.93 -6.94 6.06
N ALA A 31 -12.55 -6.17 5.04
CA ALA A 31 -11.27 -5.49 5.04
C ALA A 31 -11.20 -4.50 6.22
N PRO A 32 -10.07 -4.41 6.94
CA PRO A 32 -9.87 -3.36 7.94
C PRO A 32 -10.15 -2.00 7.32
N LEU A 33 -11.00 -1.19 7.95
CA LEU A 33 -11.35 0.13 7.45
C LEU A 33 -10.12 1.04 7.53
N ALA A 34 -9.52 1.35 6.38
CA ALA A 34 -8.51 2.39 6.30
C ALA A 34 -9.11 3.72 6.81
N PRO A 35 -8.35 4.56 7.53
CA PRO A 35 -8.88 5.83 8.03
C PRO A 35 -9.49 6.66 6.89
N PRO A 36 -10.62 7.35 7.12
CA PRO A 36 -11.24 8.16 6.08
C PRO A 36 -10.39 9.40 5.78
N TYR A 37 -10.59 10.01 4.61
CA TYR A 37 -10.02 11.33 4.32
C TYR A 37 -10.65 12.41 5.21
N GLY A 38 -9.82 13.35 5.65
CA GLY A 38 -10.20 14.52 6.43
C GLY A 38 -9.98 15.82 5.66
N ARG A 39 -9.79 16.92 6.41
CA ARG A 39 -9.32 18.19 5.85
C ARG A 39 -7.91 18.04 5.29
N SER A 40 -7.50 18.91 4.36
CA SER A 40 -6.10 18.96 3.93
C SER A 40 -5.17 19.40 5.08
N VAL A 41 -3.95 18.87 5.03
CA VAL A 41 -2.84 19.31 5.86
C VAL A 41 -2.56 20.78 5.58
N THR A 42 -2.36 21.56 6.63
CA THR A 42 -1.98 22.96 6.52
C THR A 42 -0.49 23.08 6.22
N LEU A 43 -0.06 24.23 5.69
CA LEU A 43 1.37 24.51 5.51
C LEU A 43 2.14 24.46 6.85
N ALA A 44 1.51 24.87 7.96
CA ALA A 44 2.15 24.83 9.27
C ALA A 44 2.44 23.38 9.72
N GLU A 45 1.46 22.49 9.56
CA GLU A 45 1.63 21.06 9.85
C GLU A 45 2.64 20.39 8.91
N ALA A 46 2.63 20.77 7.63
CA ALA A 46 3.62 20.28 6.67
C ALA A 46 5.05 20.68 7.06
N LYS A 47 5.26 21.94 7.49
CA LYS A 47 6.55 22.40 8.02
C LYS A 47 6.98 21.62 9.27
N THR A 48 6.05 21.34 10.18
CA THR A 48 6.31 20.53 11.37
C THR A 48 6.74 19.10 10.99
N ALA A 49 6.05 18.47 10.04
CA ALA A 49 6.39 17.13 9.56
C ALA A 49 7.76 17.09 8.90
N VAL A 50 8.05 18.06 8.00
CA VAL A 50 9.33 18.14 7.30
C VAL A 50 10.48 18.38 8.27
N ALA A 51 10.35 19.32 9.21
CA ALA A 51 11.40 19.61 10.18
C ALA A 51 11.73 18.40 11.08
N ALA A 52 10.72 17.63 11.48
CA ALA A 52 10.94 16.42 12.28
C ALA A 52 11.63 15.31 11.46
N ALA A 53 11.23 15.13 10.19
CA ALA A 53 11.90 14.20 9.27
C ALA A 53 13.35 14.61 9.01
N GLU A 54 13.60 15.89 8.71
CA GLU A 54 14.93 16.44 8.49
C GLU A 54 15.83 16.25 9.73
N ALA A 55 15.31 16.54 10.93
CA ALA A 55 16.05 16.35 12.17
C ALA A 55 16.49 14.90 12.39
N GLU A 56 15.60 13.92 12.12
CA GLU A 56 15.96 12.50 12.21
C GLU A 56 16.96 12.12 11.10
N ALA A 57 16.81 12.63 9.88
CA ALA A 57 17.76 12.37 8.79
C ALA A 57 19.17 12.89 9.13
N ARG A 58 19.27 14.10 9.68
CA ARG A 58 20.52 14.70 10.16
C ARG A 58 21.16 13.87 11.27
N LYS A 59 20.37 13.39 12.23
CA LYS A 59 20.84 12.52 13.31
C LYS A 59 21.42 11.20 12.79
N GLN A 60 20.86 10.66 11.71
CA GLN A 60 21.35 9.44 11.06
C GLN A 60 22.51 9.69 10.08
N GLY A 61 22.82 10.97 9.78
CA GLY A 61 23.85 11.34 8.80
C GLY A 61 23.44 11.04 7.35
N TRP A 62 22.14 11.08 7.04
CA TRP A 62 21.61 10.80 5.70
C TRP A 62 21.07 12.05 5.03
N SER A 63 21.36 12.21 3.74
CA SER A 63 20.79 13.28 2.91
C SER A 63 19.53 12.81 2.20
N MET A 64 18.39 13.44 2.50
CA MET A 64 17.08 13.03 2.01
C MET A 64 16.38 14.14 1.21
N VAL A 65 15.46 13.73 0.35
CA VAL A 65 14.32 14.52 -0.12
C VAL A 65 13.11 14.17 0.72
N ILE A 66 12.36 15.17 1.17
CA ILE A 66 11.15 15.05 1.99
C ILE A 66 10.03 15.82 1.29
N VAL A 67 8.90 15.16 1.03
CA VAL A 67 7.75 15.73 0.34
C VAL A 67 6.49 15.53 1.16
N VAL A 68 5.66 16.57 1.28
CA VAL A 68 4.33 16.50 1.89
C VAL A 68 3.26 16.86 0.86
N VAL A 69 2.20 16.06 0.81
CA VAL A 69 1.05 16.23 -0.09
C VAL A 69 -0.28 16.25 0.68
N GLU A 70 -1.27 16.89 0.09
CA GLU A 70 -2.68 16.82 0.49
C GLU A 70 -3.28 15.41 0.25
N PRO A 71 -4.50 15.10 0.75
CA PRO A 71 -5.13 13.80 0.55
C PRO A 71 -5.36 13.42 -0.92
N ASN A 72 -5.51 14.42 -1.80
CA ASN A 72 -5.65 14.25 -3.25
C ASN A 72 -4.30 14.09 -3.98
N GLY A 73 -3.17 14.12 -3.26
CA GLY A 73 -1.82 14.05 -3.83
C GLY A 73 -1.23 15.40 -4.28
N ALA A 74 -1.94 16.52 -4.11
CA ALA A 74 -1.41 17.84 -4.45
C ALA A 74 -0.23 18.21 -3.53
N LEU A 75 0.84 18.74 -4.13
CA LEU A 75 2.04 19.14 -3.40
C LEU A 75 1.77 20.31 -2.44
N VAL A 76 2.19 20.15 -1.19
CA VAL A 76 2.16 21.24 -0.18
C VAL A 76 3.56 21.77 0.08
N MET A 77 4.53 20.86 0.28
CA MET A 77 5.91 21.22 0.60
C MET A 77 6.87 20.15 0.05
N SER A 78 8.02 20.60 -0.44
CA SER A 78 9.14 19.74 -0.84
C SER A 78 10.43 20.37 -0.31
N GLU A 79 11.25 19.54 0.31
CA GLU A 79 12.57 19.92 0.82
C GLU A 79 13.60 18.89 0.35
N LYS A 80 14.76 19.38 -0.13
CA LYS A 80 15.87 18.53 -0.53
C LYS A 80 17.11 18.94 0.23
N MET A 81 17.61 18.05 1.07
CA MET A 81 18.88 18.23 1.77
C MET A 81 20.05 18.25 0.79
N ASP A 82 21.12 18.95 1.16
CA ASP A 82 22.36 18.95 0.38
C ASP A 82 22.95 17.54 0.28
N GLY A 83 23.46 17.20 -0.90
CA GLY A 83 23.99 15.87 -1.20
C GLY A 83 22.95 14.77 -1.44
N ALA A 84 21.65 15.06 -1.30
CA ALA A 84 20.61 14.10 -1.67
C ALA A 84 20.58 13.83 -3.18
N GLN A 85 20.26 12.60 -3.56
CA GLN A 85 20.26 12.15 -4.96
C GLN A 85 19.22 12.93 -5.79
N TYR A 86 19.55 13.32 -7.03
CA TYR A 86 18.61 14.08 -7.87
C TYR A 86 17.32 13.30 -8.20
N GLY A 87 17.42 11.98 -8.39
CA GLY A 87 16.26 11.12 -8.64
C GLY A 87 15.30 11.01 -7.46
N SER A 88 15.75 11.35 -6.24
CA SER A 88 14.91 11.27 -5.04
C SER A 88 13.78 12.29 -5.02
N ASN A 89 13.85 13.36 -5.82
CA ASN A 89 12.76 14.36 -5.93
C ASN A 89 11.44 13.69 -6.35
N ASP A 90 11.47 12.98 -7.47
CA ASP A 90 10.27 12.31 -7.99
C ASP A 90 9.91 11.08 -7.16
N VAL A 91 10.90 10.35 -6.65
CA VAL A 91 10.66 9.16 -5.81
C VAL A 91 9.95 9.53 -4.51
N ALA A 92 10.43 10.54 -3.78
CA ALA A 92 9.80 10.99 -2.53
C ALA A 92 8.37 11.47 -2.78
N ARG A 93 8.16 12.27 -3.84
CA ARG A 93 6.83 12.73 -4.25
C ARG A 93 5.87 11.58 -4.54
N ARG A 94 6.28 10.61 -5.36
CA ARG A 94 5.44 9.45 -5.71
C ARG A 94 5.13 8.55 -4.52
N LYS A 95 6.03 8.45 -3.53
CA LYS A 95 5.76 7.73 -2.27
C LYS A 95 4.68 8.43 -1.44
N ALA A 96 4.75 9.76 -1.33
CA ALA A 96 3.73 10.56 -0.66
C ALA A 96 2.37 10.42 -1.36
N GLU A 97 2.33 10.63 -2.68
CA GLU A 97 1.12 10.50 -3.50
C GLU A 97 0.50 9.10 -3.41
N THR A 98 1.33 8.04 -3.42
CA THR A 98 0.88 6.66 -3.23
C THR A 98 0.22 6.50 -1.87
N SER A 99 0.84 7.00 -0.80
CA SER A 99 0.29 6.83 0.55
C SER A 99 -1.03 7.57 0.71
N ALA A 100 -1.11 8.81 0.23
CA ALA A 100 -2.34 9.60 0.23
C ALA A 100 -3.45 8.91 -0.58
N SER A 101 -3.18 8.51 -1.83
CA SER A 101 -4.20 7.97 -2.75
C SER A 101 -4.74 6.61 -2.31
N PHE A 102 -3.92 5.78 -1.68
CA PHE A 102 -4.31 4.43 -1.28
C PHE A 102 -4.58 4.27 0.22
N ARG A 103 -4.47 5.36 0.99
CA ARG A 103 -4.77 5.40 2.43
C ARG A 103 -3.97 4.39 3.24
N ARG A 104 -2.70 4.19 2.89
CA ARG A 104 -1.79 3.27 3.59
C ARG A 104 -0.32 3.58 3.29
N PRO A 105 0.62 3.24 4.17
CA PRO A 105 2.04 3.42 3.93
C PRO A 105 2.54 2.66 2.71
N THR A 106 3.58 3.16 2.03
CA THR A 106 4.16 2.46 0.87
C THR A 106 4.82 1.13 1.23
N ALA A 107 5.18 0.92 2.51
CA ALA A 107 5.65 -0.36 3.03
C ALA A 107 4.67 -1.50 2.74
N TYR A 108 3.36 -1.26 2.85
CA TYR A 108 2.34 -2.26 2.56
C TYR A 108 2.47 -2.80 1.12
N PHE A 109 2.68 -1.90 0.16
CA PHE A 109 2.83 -2.26 -1.26
C PHE A 109 4.14 -3.01 -1.51
N GLN A 110 5.22 -2.56 -0.88
CA GLN A 110 6.51 -3.23 -0.96
C GLN A 110 6.40 -4.68 -0.49
N GLU A 111 5.75 -4.94 0.64
CA GLU A 111 5.56 -6.29 1.16
C GLU A 111 4.61 -7.12 0.29
N ALA A 112 3.56 -6.51 -0.28
CA ALA A 112 2.65 -7.20 -1.19
C ALA A 112 3.36 -7.63 -2.49
N VAL A 113 4.27 -6.80 -3.02
CA VAL A 113 5.10 -7.17 -4.18
C VAL A 113 6.07 -8.29 -3.83
N LYS A 114 6.77 -8.20 -2.69
CA LYS A 114 7.67 -9.26 -2.21
C LYS A 114 6.94 -10.59 -2.01
N GLY A 115 5.71 -10.54 -1.51
CA GLY A 115 4.85 -11.72 -1.31
C GLY A 115 4.17 -12.24 -2.57
N GLY A 116 4.34 -11.59 -3.73
CA GLY A 116 3.69 -11.99 -4.98
C GLY A 116 2.17 -11.80 -5.00
N THR A 117 1.60 -11.06 -4.03
CA THR A 117 0.16 -10.80 -3.91
C THR A 117 -0.28 -9.52 -4.60
N LEU A 118 0.68 -8.74 -5.12
CA LEU A 118 0.42 -7.51 -5.86
C LEU A 118 1.31 -7.41 -7.09
N ASN A 119 0.68 -7.08 -8.21
CA ASN A 119 1.40 -6.61 -9.39
C ASN A 119 1.37 -5.08 -9.43
N ALA A 120 2.42 -4.44 -8.89
CA ALA A 120 2.49 -2.99 -8.69
C ALA A 120 2.45 -2.17 -10.00
N ILE A 121 2.78 -2.78 -11.14
CA ILE A 121 2.71 -2.10 -12.45
C ILE A 121 1.27 -1.69 -12.77
N PHE A 122 0.29 -2.53 -12.41
CA PHE A 122 -1.11 -2.28 -12.74
C PHE A 122 -1.84 -1.36 -11.77
N THR A 123 -1.29 -1.11 -10.57
CA THR A 123 -1.93 -0.25 -9.59
C THR A 123 -1.51 1.22 -9.72
N GLY A 124 -0.36 1.50 -10.33
CA GLY A 124 0.23 2.84 -10.33
C GLY A 124 0.84 3.26 -8.98
N ALA A 125 0.80 2.39 -7.96
CA ALA A 125 1.40 2.61 -6.66
C ALA A 125 2.92 2.43 -6.72
N LEU A 126 3.67 3.33 -6.07
CA LEU A 126 5.11 3.14 -5.89
C LEU A 126 5.35 2.20 -4.70
N ALA A 127 5.67 0.94 -5.01
CA ALA A 127 5.86 -0.14 -4.03
C ALA A 127 7.25 -0.13 -3.37
N ILE A 128 7.68 1.04 -2.89
CA ILE A 128 8.96 1.23 -2.19
C ILE A 128 8.68 1.95 -0.88
N GLU A 129 9.09 1.38 0.26
CA GLU A 129 8.89 1.99 1.58
C GLU A 129 9.48 3.41 1.65
N GLY A 130 8.82 4.28 2.40
CA GLY A 130 9.19 5.69 2.59
C GLY A 130 8.05 6.69 2.45
N GLY A 131 6.83 6.24 2.17
CA GLY A 131 5.62 7.05 2.26
C GLY A 131 4.80 6.67 3.49
N GLU A 132 4.34 7.67 4.23
CA GLU A 132 3.55 7.53 5.47
C GLU A 132 2.36 8.50 5.47
N LEU A 133 1.29 8.14 6.17
CA LEU A 133 0.10 8.98 6.29
C LEU A 133 0.29 10.08 7.34
N LEU A 134 -0.23 11.26 7.06
CA LEU A 134 -0.43 12.31 8.07
C LEU A 134 -1.87 12.19 8.58
N ILE A 135 -2.02 11.82 9.85
CA ILE A 135 -3.32 11.63 10.50
C ILE A 135 -3.59 12.79 11.45
N VAL A 136 -4.74 13.43 11.27
CA VAL A 136 -5.25 14.49 12.16
C VAL A 136 -6.68 14.16 12.54
N ASP A 137 -7.00 14.21 13.84
CA ASP A 137 -8.33 13.85 14.36
C ASP A 137 -8.84 12.47 13.88
N GLY A 138 -7.92 11.50 13.73
CA GLY A 138 -8.23 10.15 13.25
C GLY A 138 -8.56 10.06 11.75
N LYS A 139 -8.35 11.13 10.98
CA LYS A 139 -8.57 11.19 9.53
C LYS A 139 -7.29 11.51 8.78
N ILE A 140 -7.20 11.08 7.53
CA ILE A 140 -6.05 11.36 6.67
C ILE A 140 -6.10 12.82 6.23
N ALA A 141 -5.14 13.60 6.69
CA ALA A 141 -4.95 14.99 6.28
C ALA A 141 -3.98 15.13 5.10
N GLY A 142 -3.20 14.09 4.81
CA GLY A 142 -2.24 14.08 3.72
C GLY A 142 -1.28 12.92 3.86
N ALA A 143 -0.12 13.05 3.24
CA ALA A 143 0.97 12.08 3.38
C ALA A 143 2.32 12.76 3.29
N ILE A 144 3.32 12.12 3.89
CA ILE A 144 4.74 12.46 3.76
C ILE A 144 5.44 11.34 2.98
N GLY A 145 6.36 11.70 2.10
CA GLY A 145 7.21 10.78 1.35
C GLY A 145 8.67 11.19 1.46
N VAL A 146 9.54 10.22 1.69
CA VAL A 146 10.98 10.43 1.85
C VAL A 146 11.77 9.55 0.88
N SER A 147 12.86 10.10 0.34
CA SER A 147 13.81 9.35 -0.47
C SER A 147 15.22 9.88 -0.35
N GLY A 148 16.17 8.97 -0.21
CA GLY A 148 17.62 9.26 -0.30
C GLY A 148 18.49 8.07 0.10
N GLY A 149 17.92 7.09 0.79
CA GLY A 149 18.57 5.82 1.13
C GLY A 149 17.79 4.60 0.61
N SER A 150 17.89 3.50 1.35
CA SER A 150 17.06 2.31 1.17
C SER A 150 15.62 2.57 1.63
N GLY A 151 14.67 1.75 1.17
CA GLY A 151 13.26 1.88 1.57
C GLY A 151 13.06 1.88 3.09
N ALA A 152 13.79 1.04 3.83
CA ALA A 152 13.71 1.00 5.29
C ALA A 152 14.23 2.28 5.96
N GLN A 153 15.31 2.87 5.42
CA GLN A 153 15.83 4.17 5.89
C GLN A 153 14.83 5.28 5.61
N ASP A 154 14.32 5.33 4.37
CA ASP A 154 13.32 6.30 3.96
C ASP A 154 12.05 6.20 4.84
N GLY A 155 11.58 4.99 5.13
CA GLY A 155 10.44 4.73 6.01
C GLY A 155 10.66 5.20 7.44
N LEU A 156 11.86 4.99 8.00
CA LEU A 156 12.21 5.47 9.34
C LEU A 156 12.07 7.00 9.42
N ILE A 157 12.62 7.72 8.44
CA ILE A 157 12.56 9.18 8.37
C ILE A 157 11.12 9.67 8.15
N ALA A 158 10.37 9.03 7.25
CA ALA A 158 8.98 9.39 6.97
C ALA A 158 8.09 9.23 8.21
N ARG A 159 8.28 8.16 8.99
CA ARG A 159 7.54 7.95 10.25
C ARG A 159 7.87 8.99 11.30
N ALA A 160 9.12 9.43 11.40
CA ALA A 160 9.51 10.52 12.30
C ALA A 160 8.77 11.83 11.95
N GLY A 161 8.68 12.17 10.66
CA GLY A 161 7.89 13.31 10.21
C GLY A 161 6.39 13.17 10.45
N ALA A 162 5.81 12.00 10.13
CA ALA A 162 4.39 11.74 10.31
C ALA A 162 3.96 11.83 11.79
N ALA A 163 4.78 11.30 12.71
CA ALA A 163 4.49 11.31 14.14
C ALA A 163 4.47 12.71 14.79
N ALA A 164 5.01 13.73 14.10
CA ALA A 164 5.04 15.11 14.58
C ALA A 164 3.73 15.88 14.32
N VAL A 165 2.81 15.33 13.52
CA VAL A 165 1.50 15.91 13.20
C VAL A 165 0.40 15.18 14.00
N ARG A 166 -0.57 15.93 14.55
CA ARG A 166 -1.70 15.41 15.34
C ARG A 166 -3.00 16.13 15.04
#